data_AF-A0A8J6TS85-F1
#
_entry.id   AF-A0A8J6TS85-F1
#
_cell.length_a   1.000
_cell.length_b   1.000
_cell.length_c   1.000
_cell.angle_alpha   90.00
_cell.angle_beta   90.00
_cell.angle_gamma   90.00
#
_symmetry.space_group_name_H-M   'P 1'
#
loop_
_entity.id
_entity.type
_entity.pdbx_description
1 polymer ?
#
loop_
_entity_poly.entity_id
_entity_poly.type
_entity_poly.pdbx_seq_one_letter_code
_entity_poly.pdbx_strand_id
1 'polypeptide(L)'
;MKTAVLLVILLQLFCSCNGQENKISATTYTQKLEYGLHGAVKEVTGYIHTIENGKIPTDTADYAGKTSMTFDHSGNMLAMHRLWKSDTTGNRKRSKTEFKLLFSGKGKDISFKEIYRFGDGDVEEGNYSYVWSDDYNYTIVSSGKSAYRSVITLDQNYRLIKSVFMKGDSIQVTEELDFMCNNNKIQEKRTKTTENRNGGMEVSYQLQVTQEYDRYGNPTVIYGYDDLEKERLREVYYKVYTYYE
;
A
#
# COMPACT_ATOMS: atom_id res chain seq x y z
N MET A 1 -39.49 -54.69 19.92
CA MET A 1 -38.97 -53.40 19.41
C MET A 1 -38.17 -53.72 18.16
N LYS A 2 -38.68 -53.40 16.95
CA LYS A 2 -38.39 -52.17 16.17
C LYS A 2 -36.86 -52.01 16.02
N THR A 3 -36.23 -52.09 14.85
CA THR A 3 -36.65 -51.59 13.53
C THR A 3 -35.82 -52.29 12.42
N ALA A 4 -36.46 -52.50 11.27
CA ALA A 4 -35.87 -53.07 10.08
C ALA A 4 -35.58 -51.98 9.02
N VAL A 5 -34.74 -52.36 8.03
CA VAL A 5 -34.62 -51.82 6.65
C VAL A 5 -33.91 -50.45 6.54
N LEU A 6 -32.65 -50.36 6.08
CA LEU A 6 -32.07 -50.58 4.74
C LEU A 6 -32.47 -49.52 3.69
N LEU A 7 -31.46 -48.79 3.22
CA LEU A 7 -31.33 -48.05 1.96
C LEU A 7 -32.56 -47.34 1.38
N VAL A 8 -32.56 -46.01 1.54
CA VAL A 8 -33.15 -45.08 0.56
C VAL A 8 -32.15 -43.94 0.34
N ILE A 9 -31.42 -44.01 -0.79
CA ILE A 9 -31.09 -42.88 -1.69
C ILE A 9 -30.23 -41.76 -1.05
N LEU A 10 -28.91 -41.65 -1.26
CA LEU A 10 -28.26 -41.29 -2.53
C LEU A 10 -28.97 -40.15 -3.32
N LEU A 11 -29.41 -39.08 -2.64
CA LEU A 11 -29.72 -37.75 -3.21
C LEU A 11 -29.81 -36.70 -2.07
N GLN A 12 -28.67 -36.26 -1.52
CA GLN A 12 -28.52 -34.88 -1.05
C GLN A 12 -27.28 -34.20 -1.65
N LEU A 13 -26.69 -34.82 -2.68
CA LEU A 13 -25.84 -34.14 -3.64
C LEU A 13 -26.74 -33.47 -4.68
N PHE A 14 -26.76 -32.14 -4.59
CA PHE A 14 -27.20 -31.15 -5.56
C PHE A 14 -28.68 -30.72 -5.54
N CYS A 15 -28.85 -29.50 -5.00
CA CYS A 15 -29.56 -28.35 -5.58
C CYS A 15 -30.70 -27.74 -4.77
N SER A 16 -30.54 -26.42 -4.58
CA SER A 16 -31.52 -25.37 -4.24
C SER A 16 -31.83 -25.21 -2.74
N CYS A 17 -31.69 -24.04 -2.12
CA CYS A 17 -31.74 -22.69 -2.67
C CYS A 17 -30.51 -21.86 -2.28
N ASN A 18 -30.05 -21.09 -3.27
CA ASN A 18 -29.29 -19.86 -3.09
C ASN A 18 -29.93 -19.05 -1.96
N GLY A 19 -29.23 -18.97 -0.83
CA GLY A 19 -29.44 -17.91 0.15
C GLY A 19 -29.11 -16.60 -0.51
N GLN A 20 -30.15 -15.98 -1.06
CA GLN A 20 -30.15 -14.69 -1.68
C GLN A 20 -29.87 -13.63 -0.61
N GLU A 21 -28.60 -13.42 -0.29
CA GLU A 21 -28.12 -12.10 0.06
C GLU A 21 -27.25 -11.60 -1.09
N ASN A 22 -27.89 -10.79 -1.95
CA ASN A 22 -27.17 -9.78 -2.71
C ASN A 22 -26.50 -8.84 -1.70
N LYS A 23 -25.22 -9.06 -1.39
CA LYS A 23 -24.25 -8.04 -0.98
C LYS A 23 -22.84 -8.62 -0.91
N ILE A 24 -22.04 -8.21 -1.90
CA ILE A 24 -20.57 -8.19 -1.90
C ILE A 24 -19.93 -9.58 -1.94
N SER A 25 -19.47 -9.99 -3.13
CA SER A 25 -18.42 -11.02 -3.24
C SER A 25 -17.28 -10.65 -2.28
N ALA A 26 -17.03 -11.44 -1.24
CA ALA A 26 -15.88 -11.22 -0.37
C ALA A 26 -14.62 -11.31 -1.25
N THR A 27 -14.06 -10.17 -1.62
CA THR A 27 -12.84 -10.12 -2.42
C THR A 27 -11.74 -10.82 -1.62
N THR A 28 -11.14 -11.86 -2.16
CA THR A 28 -9.98 -12.50 -1.52
C THR A 28 -8.86 -11.47 -1.40
N TYR A 29 -8.23 -11.38 -0.22
CA TYR A 29 -7.12 -10.45 0.02
C TYR A 29 -5.99 -10.64 -1.00
N THR A 30 -5.50 -9.51 -1.53
CA THR A 30 -4.29 -9.42 -2.35
C THR A 30 -3.60 -8.09 -2.07
N GLN A 31 -2.27 -8.04 -2.15
CA GLN A 31 -1.49 -6.84 -1.81
C GLN A 31 -1.87 -5.62 -2.65
N LYS A 32 -2.33 -5.82 -3.89
CA LYS A 32 -2.82 -4.72 -4.74
C LYS A 32 -3.94 -3.90 -4.08
N LEU A 33 -4.80 -4.55 -3.29
CA LEU A 33 -5.92 -3.89 -2.61
C LEU A 33 -5.47 -2.92 -1.52
N GLU A 34 -4.33 -3.19 -0.87
CA GLU A 34 -3.75 -2.27 0.14
C GLU A 34 -3.48 -0.88 -0.44
N TYR A 35 -3.22 -0.80 -1.74
CA TYR A 35 -2.95 0.42 -2.50
C TYR A 35 -4.20 0.98 -3.20
N GLY A 36 -5.36 0.36 -3.03
CA GLY A 36 -6.62 0.76 -3.66
C GLY A 36 -6.61 0.69 -5.18
N LEU A 37 -5.82 -0.23 -5.77
CA LEU A 37 -5.68 -0.31 -7.23
C LEU A 37 -6.75 -1.21 -7.86
N HIS A 38 -7.28 -0.73 -8.98
CA HIS A 38 -8.38 -1.33 -9.73
C HIS A 38 -7.90 -2.00 -11.02
N GLY A 39 -8.66 -2.99 -11.52
CA GLY A 39 -8.33 -3.72 -12.75
C GLY A 39 -7.18 -4.72 -12.58
N ALA A 40 -6.84 -5.46 -13.63
CA ALA A 40 -5.76 -6.44 -13.63
C ALA A 40 -4.38 -5.76 -13.82
N VAL A 41 -3.99 -4.91 -12.86
CA VAL A 41 -2.71 -4.19 -12.90
C VAL A 41 -1.56 -5.20 -12.91
N LYS A 42 -0.71 -5.11 -13.92
CA LYS A 42 0.56 -5.85 -14.03
C LYS A 42 1.70 -5.05 -13.41
N GLU A 43 1.74 -3.76 -13.72
CA GLU A 43 2.76 -2.84 -13.22
C GLU A 43 2.17 -1.45 -13.01
N VAL A 44 2.63 -0.76 -11.97
CA VAL A 44 2.45 0.68 -11.83
C VAL A 44 3.79 1.32 -11.49
N THR A 45 4.14 2.37 -12.23
CA THR A 45 5.30 3.20 -11.95
C THR A 45 4.84 4.63 -11.65
N GLY A 46 5.25 5.15 -10.50
CA GLY A 46 5.00 6.50 -10.03
C GLY A 46 6.25 7.38 -10.09
N TYR A 47 6.12 8.59 -10.58
CA TYR A 47 7.15 9.63 -10.62
C TYR A 47 6.73 10.78 -9.73
N ILE A 48 7.61 11.18 -8.81
CA ILE A 48 7.34 12.18 -7.77
C ILE A 48 8.22 13.38 -8.08
N HIS A 49 7.60 14.55 -8.26
CA HIS A 49 8.30 15.80 -8.52
C HIS A 49 8.00 16.77 -7.40
N THR A 50 9.06 17.42 -6.89
CA THR A 50 8.91 18.58 -6.02
C THR A 50 8.50 19.78 -6.85
N ILE A 51 7.52 20.54 -6.39
CA ILE A 51 7.07 21.77 -7.02
C ILE A 51 7.86 22.93 -6.43
N GLU A 52 8.56 23.65 -7.30
CA GLU A 52 9.28 24.87 -6.97
C GLU A 52 8.57 26.06 -7.61
N ASN A 53 8.38 27.14 -6.84
CA ASN A 53 7.79 28.39 -7.32
C ASN A 53 6.41 28.22 -8.02
N GLY A 54 5.62 27.24 -7.58
CA GLY A 54 4.28 26.97 -8.11
C GLY A 54 4.23 26.39 -9.52
N LYS A 55 5.38 26.01 -10.11
CA LYS A 55 5.43 25.39 -11.44
C LYS A 55 5.30 23.89 -11.33
N ILE A 56 4.23 23.34 -11.91
CA ILE A 56 4.00 21.91 -12.01
C ILE A 56 4.70 21.39 -13.28
N PRO A 57 5.66 20.45 -13.17
CA PRO A 57 6.25 19.79 -14.33
C PRO A 57 5.18 19.16 -15.21
N THR A 58 5.42 19.03 -16.52
CA THR A 58 4.42 18.47 -17.45
C THR A 58 4.77 17.09 -17.98
N ASP A 59 5.95 16.57 -17.64
CA ASP A 59 6.43 15.25 -18.04
C ASP A 59 6.96 14.45 -16.82
N THR A 60 7.41 13.23 -17.09
CA THR A 60 7.94 12.30 -16.09
C THR A 60 9.48 12.35 -15.96
N ALA A 61 10.15 13.27 -16.66
CA ALA A 61 11.60 13.44 -16.61
C ALA A 61 12.03 14.19 -15.33
N ASP A 62 13.29 14.05 -14.92
CA ASP A 62 13.85 14.79 -13.78
C ASP A 62 13.08 14.66 -12.45
N TYR A 63 12.41 13.53 -12.23
CA TYR A 63 11.74 13.21 -10.97
C TYR A 63 12.68 13.28 -9.75
N ALA A 64 12.14 13.69 -8.61
CA ALA A 64 12.81 13.63 -7.31
C ALA A 64 12.72 12.22 -6.69
N GLY A 65 11.60 11.53 -6.92
CA GLY A 65 11.37 10.17 -6.48
C GLY A 65 10.73 9.31 -7.56
N LYS A 66 10.99 8.01 -7.54
CA LYS A 66 10.36 7.01 -8.41
C LYS A 66 9.94 5.82 -7.57
N THR A 67 8.73 5.32 -7.82
CA THR A 67 8.23 4.07 -7.25
C THR A 67 7.79 3.15 -8.38
N SER A 68 8.01 1.85 -8.25
CA SER A 68 7.51 0.84 -9.18
C SER A 68 6.99 -0.34 -8.38
N MET A 69 5.82 -0.85 -8.74
CA MET A 69 5.21 -2.06 -8.17
C MET A 69 4.79 -2.97 -9.30
N THR A 70 5.06 -4.27 -9.15
CA THR A 70 4.68 -5.31 -10.11
C THR A 70 3.82 -6.36 -9.43
N PHE A 71 2.86 -6.91 -10.15
CA PHE A 71 1.89 -7.86 -9.61
C PHE A 71 1.69 -9.04 -10.56
N ASP A 72 1.34 -10.19 -10.01
CA ASP A 72 0.82 -11.32 -10.80
C ASP A 72 -0.63 -11.06 -11.27
N HIS A 73 -1.18 -11.96 -12.08
CA HIS A 73 -2.55 -11.85 -12.60
C HIS A 73 -3.63 -11.83 -11.49
N SER A 74 -3.32 -12.40 -10.33
CA SER A 74 -4.23 -12.42 -9.18
C SER A 74 -4.14 -11.12 -8.36
N GLY A 75 -3.10 -10.30 -8.54
CA GLY A 75 -2.88 -9.08 -7.77
C GLY A 75 -1.95 -9.26 -6.56
N ASN A 76 -1.27 -10.40 -6.44
CA ASN A 76 -0.17 -10.53 -5.47
C ASN A 76 1.03 -9.74 -5.98
N MET A 77 1.67 -8.98 -5.10
CA MET A 77 2.84 -8.18 -5.46
C MET A 77 4.04 -9.13 -5.65
N LEU A 78 4.82 -8.89 -6.70
CA LEU A 78 6.05 -9.62 -7.00
C LEU A 78 7.28 -8.83 -6.54
N ALA A 79 7.27 -7.52 -6.81
CA ALA A 79 8.32 -6.62 -6.38
C ALA A 79 7.81 -5.20 -6.19
N MET A 80 8.45 -4.48 -5.27
CA MET A 80 8.37 -3.03 -5.15
C MET A 80 9.77 -2.44 -5.20
N HIS A 81 9.92 -1.30 -5.86
CA HIS A 81 11.15 -0.52 -5.87
C HIS A 81 10.80 0.94 -5.59
N ARG A 82 11.55 1.58 -4.69
CA ARG A 82 11.47 3.01 -4.41
C ARG A 82 12.86 3.61 -4.52
N LEU A 83 12.98 4.69 -5.27
CA LEU A 83 14.21 5.44 -5.47
C LEU A 83 13.95 6.90 -5.15
N TRP A 84 14.79 7.49 -4.34
CA TRP A 84 14.85 8.92 -4.09
C TRP A 84 16.20 9.46 -4.53
N LYS A 85 16.19 10.50 -5.36
CA LYS A 85 17.42 11.22 -5.70
C LYS A 85 17.85 12.07 -4.50
N SER A 86 19.15 12.32 -4.43
CA SER A 86 19.69 13.28 -3.48
C SER A 86 19.09 14.65 -3.80
N ASP A 87 18.60 15.33 -2.77
CA ASP A 87 18.23 16.73 -2.84
C ASP A 87 19.10 17.48 -1.83
N THR A 88 20.05 18.25 -2.36
CA THR A 88 20.93 19.11 -1.57
C THR A 88 20.48 20.57 -1.60
N THR A 89 19.40 20.86 -2.32
CA THR A 89 18.87 22.20 -2.57
C THR A 89 17.54 22.39 -1.84
N GLY A 90 17.28 23.60 -1.34
CA GLY A 90 16.06 23.88 -0.55
C GLY A 90 16.12 23.45 0.93
N ASN A 91 14.97 23.56 1.61
CA ASN A 91 14.87 23.48 3.07
C ASN A 91 14.86 22.04 3.63
N ARG A 92 14.88 20.99 2.79
CA ARG A 92 14.95 19.59 3.23
C ARG A 92 16.02 18.85 2.46
N LYS A 93 17.18 18.73 3.07
CA LYS A 93 18.23 17.84 2.60
C LYS A 93 17.70 16.40 2.62
N ARG A 94 17.64 15.76 1.45
CA ARG A 94 17.26 14.36 1.31
C ARG A 94 18.46 13.60 0.79
N SER A 95 18.92 12.62 1.55
CA SER A 95 19.93 11.68 1.04
C SER A 95 19.32 10.83 -0.07
N LYS A 96 20.14 10.45 -1.04
CA LYS A 96 19.77 9.40 -2.01
C LYS A 96 19.33 8.16 -1.23
N THR A 97 18.22 7.56 -1.60
CA THR A 97 17.77 6.33 -0.94
C THR A 97 17.18 5.37 -1.94
N GLU A 98 17.51 4.10 -1.83
CA GLU A 98 16.99 3.03 -2.66
C GLU A 98 16.43 1.92 -1.76
N PHE A 99 15.21 1.47 -2.04
CA PHE A 99 14.54 0.37 -1.36
C PHE A 99 13.94 -0.58 -2.37
N LYS A 100 14.24 -1.87 -2.25
CA LYS A 100 13.69 -2.92 -3.08
C LYS A 100 13.10 -4.03 -2.20
N LEU A 101 11.85 -4.36 -2.47
CA LEU A 101 11.14 -5.48 -1.85
C LEU A 101 10.90 -6.56 -2.90
N LEU A 102 11.26 -7.79 -2.57
CA LEU A 102 11.03 -8.97 -3.40
C LEU A 102 10.12 -9.92 -2.63
N PHE A 103 8.91 -10.12 -3.15
CA PHE A 103 7.87 -10.86 -2.46
C PHE A 103 7.82 -12.32 -2.90
N SER A 104 7.41 -13.18 -1.99
CA SER A 104 7.13 -14.59 -2.23
C SER A 104 5.87 -14.99 -1.48
N GLY A 105 5.18 -16.01 -1.99
CA GLY A 105 3.88 -16.45 -1.47
C GLY A 105 2.70 -15.74 -2.14
N LYS A 106 1.49 -16.00 -1.65
CA LYS A 106 0.22 -15.53 -2.23
C LYS A 106 -0.84 -15.32 -1.16
N GLY A 107 -1.79 -14.41 -1.41
CA GLY A 107 -2.90 -14.17 -0.49
C GLY A 107 -2.36 -13.73 0.87
N LYS A 108 -2.76 -14.37 1.97
CA LYS A 108 -2.23 -14.02 3.31
C LYS A 108 -0.89 -14.67 3.65
N ASP A 109 -0.48 -15.71 2.92
CA ASP A 109 0.80 -16.39 3.12
C ASP A 109 1.87 -15.67 2.29
N ILE A 110 2.35 -14.53 2.78
CA ILE A 110 3.34 -13.68 2.09
C ILE A 110 4.57 -13.46 2.98
N SER A 111 5.73 -13.49 2.33
CA SER A 111 6.99 -13.01 2.89
C SER A 111 7.72 -12.14 1.88
N PHE A 112 8.73 -11.40 2.33
CA PHE A 112 9.57 -10.63 1.42
C PHE A 112 11.01 -10.50 1.90
N LYS A 113 11.91 -10.35 0.93
CA LYS A 113 13.26 -9.86 1.13
C LYS A 113 13.27 -8.35 0.87
N GLU A 114 13.78 -7.59 1.83
CA GLU A 114 14.10 -6.18 1.68
C GLU A 114 15.58 -6.03 1.36
N ILE A 115 15.90 -5.10 0.47
CA ILE A 115 17.24 -4.67 0.12
C ILE A 115 17.20 -3.14 0.11
N TYR A 116 18.01 -2.47 0.91
CA TYR A 116 18.03 -1.02 0.97
C TYR A 116 19.43 -0.44 1.04
N ARG A 117 19.54 0.82 0.62
CA ARG A 117 20.74 1.63 0.72
C ARG A 117 20.37 3.07 1.05
N PHE A 118 21.01 3.63 2.07
CA PHE A 118 20.95 5.05 2.41
C PHE A 118 22.23 5.76 1.97
N GLY A 119 22.07 6.83 1.21
CA GLY A 119 23.17 7.61 0.63
C GLY A 119 24.11 6.73 -0.20
N ASP A 120 25.40 6.91 0.04
CA ASP A 120 26.49 6.09 -0.49
C ASP A 120 26.96 5.01 0.50
N GLY A 121 26.12 4.68 1.50
CA GLY A 121 26.39 3.64 2.47
C GLY A 121 26.30 2.23 1.89
N ASP A 122 26.53 1.25 2.77
CA ASP A 122 26.45 -0.16 2.42
C ASP A 122 25.01 -0.59 2.09
N VAL A 123 24.91 -1.68 1.32
CA VAL A 123 23.62 -2.33 1.09
C VAL A 123 23.29 -3.18 2.30
N GLU A 124 22.11 -2.96 2.85
CA GLU A 124 21.56 -3.77 3.92
C GLU A 124 20.40 -4.62 3.40
N GLU A 125 20.23 -5.80 4.01
CA GLU A 125 19.21 -6.75 3.60
C GLU A 125 18.51 -7.36 4.80
N GLY A 126 17.21 -7.64 4.65
CA GLY A 126 16.40 -8.27 5.69
C GLY A 126 15.36 -9.21 5.08
N ASN A 127 14.98 -10.24 5.83
CA ASN A 127 13.87 -11.12 5.47
C ASN A 127 12.73 -10.91 6.47
N TYR A 128 11.52 -10.85 5.95
CA TYR A 128 10.33 -10.51 6.71
C TYR A 128 9.15 -11.39 6.31
N SER A 129 8.22 -11.59 7.23
CA SER A 129 7.01 -12.37 7.01
C SER A 129 5.79 -11.66 7.58
N TYR A 130 4.65 -11.89 6.96
CA TYR A 130 3.36 -11.38 7.40
C TYR A 130 2.77 -12.36 8.42
N VAL A 131 2.40 -11.86 9.59
CA VAL A 131 1.72 -12.63 10.64
C VAL A 131 0.34 -12.01 10.86
N TRP A 132 -0.68 -12.67 10.33
CA TRP A 132 -2.07 -12.19 10.39
C TRP A 132 -2.68 -12.51 11.75
N SER A 133 -3.29 -11.50 12.37
CA SER A 133 -4.12 -11.69 13.57
C SER A 133 -5.58 -11.92 13.23
N ASP A 134 -6.06 -11.35 12.12
CA ASP A 134 -7.42 -11.53 11.61
C ASP A 134 -7.50 -11.24 10.09
N ASP A 135 -8.66 -10.83 9.58
CA ASP A 135 -8.85 -10.48 8.16
C ASP A 135 -8.24 -9.15 7.75
N TYR A 136 -8.13 -8.21 8.69
CA TYR A 136 -7.78 -6.83 8.40
C TYR A 136 -6.53 -6.37 9.16
N ASN A 137 -5.95 -7.21 10.00
CA ASN A 137 -4.78 -6.87 10.80
C ASN A 137 -3.66 -7.90 10.65
N TYR A 138 -2.45 -7.41 10.46
CA TYR A 138 -1.25 -8.23 10.44
C TYR A 138 -0.03 -7.48 10.97
N THR A 139 0.99 -8.23 11.38
CA THR A 139 2.30 -7.69 11.75
C THR A 139 3.35 -8.19 10.76
N ILE A 140 4.19 -7.29 10.27
CA ILE A 140 5.41 -7.62 9.55
C ILE A 140 6.52 -7.81 10.59
N VAL A 141 7.05 -9.02 10.65
CA VAL A 141 8.14 -9.39 11.57
C VAL A 141 9.37 -9.80 10.79
N SER A 142 10.54 -9.44 11.29
CA SER A 142 11.80 -9.94 10.74
C SER A 142 11.98 -11.41 11.11
N SER A 143 12.50 -12.21 10.17
CA SER A 143 12.94 -13.58 10.45
C SER A 143 14.26 -13.64 11.25
N GLY A 144 14.93 -12.49 11.46
CA GLY A 144 16.15 -12.36 12.27
C GLY A 144 15.91 -11.73 13.65
N LYS A 145 17.00 -11.40 14.36
CA LYS A 145 16.97 -10.71 15.68
C LYS A 145 16.71 -9.19 15.56
N SER A 146 16.03 -8.73 14.52
CA SER A 146 15.68 -7.31 14.41
C SER A 146 14.59 -6.98 15.41
N ALA A 147 14.80 -5.92 16.20
CA ALA A 147 13.78 -5.41 17.10
C ALA A 147 12.67 -4.64 16.36
N TYR A 148 12.81 -4.43 15.05
CA TYR A 148 11.86 -3.66 14.26
C TYR A 148 10.68 -4.53 13.79
N ARG A 149 9.48 -3.99 13.93
CA ARG A 149 8.23 -4.59 13.42
C ARG A 149 7.27 -3.50 12.95
N SER A 150 6.39 -3.86 12.02
CA SER A 150 5.31 -2.98 11.55
C SER A 150 3.97 -3.63 11.82
N VAL A 151 3.07 -2.96 12.53
CA VAL A 151 1.68 -3.40 12.70
C VAL A 151 0.83 -2.67 11.68
N ILE A 152 0.06 -3.42 10.90
CA ILE A 152 -0.73 -2.92 9.79
C ILE A 152 -2.21 -3.22 10.02
N THR A 153 -3.06 -2.22 9.76
CA THR A 153 -4.52 -2.34 9.77
C THR A 153 -5.09 -1.89 8.43
N LEU A 154 -6.01 -2.70 7.92
CA LEU A 154 -6.75 -2.52 6.68
C LEU A 154 -8.22 -2.20 6.97
N ASP A 155 -8.92 -1.61 6.00
CA ASP A 155 -10.38 -1.51 6.04
C ASP A 155 -11.05 -2.76 5.44
N GLN A 156 -12.39 -2.76 5.42
CA GLN A 156 -13.20 -3.86 4.87
C GLN A 156 -13.00 -4.09 3.35
N ASN A 157 -12.38 -3.14 2.65
CA ASN A 157 -11.98 -3.28 1.24
C ASN A 157 -10.48 -3.63 1.11
N TYR A 158 -9.84 -4.02 2.21
CA TYR A 158 -8.41 -4.33 2.32
C TYR A 158 -7.47 -3.17 2.00
N ARG A 159 -7.93 -1.91 2.09
CA ARG A 159 -7.07 -0.73 1.90
C ARG A 159 -6.32 -0.42 3.18
N LEU A 160 -5.05 -0.03 3.08
CA LEU A 160 -4.23 0.36 4.23
C LEU A 160 -4.78 1.62 4.89
N ILE A 161 -5.23 1.53 6.13
CA ILE A 161 -5.72 2.68 6.91
C ILE A 161 -4.81 3.05 8.09
N LYS A 162 -3.94 2.13 8.53
CA LYS A 162 -2.98 2.42 9.60
C LYS A 162 -1.72 1.58 9.48
N SER A 163 -0.57 2.21 9.68
CA SER A 163 0.72 1.56 9.87
C SER A 163 1.36 2.05 11.18
N VAL A 164 1.93 1.14 11.96
CA VAL A 164 2.68 1.48 13.19
C VAL A 164 4.05 0.83 13.10
N PHE A 165 5.09 1.64 12.94
CA PHE A 165 6.47 1.19 12.96
C PHE A 165 7.01 1.24 14.39
N MET A 166 7.50 0.10 14.87
CA MET A 166 7.99 -0.08 16.24
C MET A 166 9.44 -0.52 16.26
N LYS A 167 10.16 -0.14 17.33
CA LYS A 167 11.46 -0.68 17.73
C LYS A 167 11.32 -1.28 19.13
N GLY A 168 11.25 -2.60 19.23
CA GLY A 168 10.82 -3.29 20.44
C GLY A 168 9.38 -2.88 20.79
N ASP A 169 9.19 -2.38 22.02
CA ASP A 169 7.89 -1.89 22.50
C ASP A 169 7.69 -0.39 22.29
N SER A 170 8.69 0.31 21.73
CA SER A 170 8.61 1.75 21.48
C SER A 170 8.04 2.04 20.08
N ILE A 171 6.92 2.76 20.02
CA ILE A 171 6.38 3.30 18.76
C ILE A 171 7.33 4.38 18.25
N GLN A 172 7.82 4.19 17.03
CA GLN A 172 8.66 5.16 16.34
C GLN A 172 7.81 6.06 15.45
N VAL A 173 6.91 5.46 14.66
CA VAL A 173 6.05 6.18 13.73
C VAL A 173 4.68 5.53 13.71
N THR A 174 3.62 6.34 13.65
CA THR A 174 2.27 5.91 13.30
C THR A 174 1.80 6.72 12.10
N GLU A 175 1.35 6.05 11.05
CA GLU A 175 0.66 6.69 9.92
C GLU A 175 -0.81 6.24 9.95
N GLU A 176 -1.72 7.21 9.87
CA GLU A 176 -3.17 6.99 9.77
C GLU A 176 -3.62 7.57 8.43
N LEU A 177 -4.33 6.76 7.63
CA LEU A 177 -4.77 7.10 6.28
C LEU A 177 -6.29 7.15 6.22
N ASP A 178 -6.82 8.25 5.71
CA ASP A 178 -8.24 8.43 5.44
C ASP A 178 -8.46 8.69 3.94
N PHE A 179 -9.50 8.05 3.37
CA PHE A 179 -9.76 8.04 1.93
C PHE A 179 -11.15 8.59 1.63
N MET A 180 -11.21 9.73 0.94
CA MET A 180 -12.46 10.26 0.42
C MET A 180 -12.69 9.70 -0.98
N CYS A 181 -13.69 8.85 -1.10
CA CYS A 181 -14.00 8.16 -2.36
C CYS A 181 -15.30 8.68 -2.96
N ASN A 182 -15.32 8.82 -4.28
CA ASN A 182 -16.54 9.08 -5.05
C ASN A 182 -16.62 8.07 -6.20
N ASN A 183 -17.75 7.36 -6.33
CA ASN A 183 -17.94 6.29 -7.33
C ASN A 183 -16.77 5.28 -7.35
N ASN A 184 -16.37 4.81 -6.18
CA ASN A 184 -15.22 3.91 -5.94
C ASN A 184 -13.84 4.47 -6.35
N LYS A 185 -13.73 5.72 -6.80
CA LYS A 185 -12.45 6.36 -7.13
C LYS A 185 -11.96 7.19 -5.93
N ILE A 186 -10.67 7.08 -5.63
CA ILE A 186 -10.03 7.85 -4.56
C ILE A 186 -9.85 9.29 -5.04
N GLN A 187 -10.63 10.22 -4.48
CA GLN A 187 -10.54 11.65 -4.76
C GLN A 187 -9.47 12.30 -3.88
N GLU A 188 -9.49 11.99 -2.59
CA GLU A 188 -8.49 12.48 -1.64
C GLU A 188 -7.97 11.35 -0.75
N LYS A 189 -6.69 11.45 -0.39
CA LYS A 189 -6.05 10.66 0.65
C LYS A 189 -5.39 11.60 1.65
N ARG A 190 -5.85 11.55 2.90
CA ARG A 190 -5.25 12.28 4.02
C ARG A 190 -4.35 11.32 4.77
N THR A 191 -3.13 11.76 5.06
CA THR A 191 -2.18 11.01 5.87
C THR A 191 -1.83 11.85 7.08
N LYS A 192 -2.01 11.29 8.27
CA LYS A 192 -1.52 11.86 9.52
C LYS A 192 -0.35 11.00 9.97
N THR A 193 0.82 11.62 10.14
CA THR A 193 2.02 10.95 10.62
C THR A 193 2.36 11.48 12.01
N THR A 194 2.42 10.58 12.98
CA THR A 194 2.91 10.85 14.33
C THR A 194 4.26 10.17 14.50
N GLU A 195 5.33 10.95 14.63
CA GLU A 195 6.71 10.46 14.74
C GLU A 195 7.29 10.80 16.12
N ASN A 196 7.99 9.84 16.72
CA ASN A 196 8.77 10.05 17.93
C ASN A 196 10.17 10.57 17.55
N ARG A 197 10.39 11.88 17.71
CA ARG A 197 11.69 12.52 17.53
C ARG A 197 12.27 12.91 18.87
N ASN A 198 13.36 12.24 19.25
CA ASN A 198 14.14 12.55 20.47
C ASN A 198 13.27 12.60 21.75
N GLY A 199 12.24 11.75 21.85
CA GLY A 199 11.35 11.68 23.01
C GLY A 199 10.14 12.64 22.95
N GLY A 200 10.07 13.51 21.96
CA GLY A 200 8.90 14.33 21.65
C GLY A 200 8.09 13.72 20.50
N MET A 201 6.75 13.83 20.58
CA MET A 201 5.88 13.44 19.47
C MET A 201 5.67 14.62 18.53
N GLU A 202 6.03 14.45 17.26
CA GLU A 202 5.72 15.39 16.18
C GLU A 202 4.56 14.85 15.35
N VAL A 203 3.55 15.69 15.09
CA VAL A 203 2.41 15.35 14.24
C VAL A 203 2.50 16.18 12.96
N SER A 204 2.38 15.52 11.82
CA SER A 204 2.33 16.16 10.50
C SER A 204 1.16 15.62 9.68
N TYR A 205 0.71 16.42 8.73
CA TYR A 205 -0.37 16.08 7.82
C TYR A 205 0.11 16.19 6.38
N GLN A 206 -0.37 15.28 5.54
CA GLN A 206 -0.22 15.35 4.09
C GLN A 206 -1.58 15.08 3.44
N LEU A 207 -1.94 15.90 2.46
CA LEU A 207 -3.12 15.69 1.64
C LEU A 207 -2.71 15.37 0.21
N GLN A 208 -3.27 14.31 -0.35
CA GLN A 208 -3.13 13.97 -1.76
C GLN A 208 -4.49 14.12 -2.45
N VAL A 209 -4.57 14.88 -3.53
CA VAL A 209 -5.80 15.14 -4.30
C VAL A 209 -5.61 14.65 -5.73
N THR A 210 -6.41 13.67 -6.14
CA THR A 210 -6.36 13.13 -7.49
C THR A 210 -6.94 14.12 -8.51
N GLN A 211 -6.19 14.39 -9.57
CA GLN A 211 -6.60 15.28 -10.67
C GLN A 211 -7.12 14.49 -11.86
N GLU A 212 -6.49 13.35 -12.15
CA GLU A 212 -6.79 12.54 -13.33
C GLU A 212 -6.83 11.05 -12.99
N TYR A 213 -7.57 10.31 -13.81
CA TYR A 213 -7.75 8.87 -13.68
C TYR A 213 -7.58 8.19 -15.03
N ASP A 214 -7.15 6.93 -15.00
CA ASP A 214 -7.22 6.07 -16.17
C ASP A 214 -8.59 5.42 -16.37
N ARG A 215 -8.68 4.56 -17.39
CA ARG A 215 -9.92 3.86 -17.77
C ARG A 215 -10.49 2.94 -16.68
N TYR A 216 -9.68 2.50 -15.71
CA TYR A 216 -10.12 1.64 -14.60
C TYR A 216 -10.42 2.45 -13.33
N GLY A 217 -10.23 3.78 -13.37
CA GLY A 217 -10.44 4.65 -12.23
C GLY A 217 -9.25 4.73 -11.28
N ASN A 218 -8.06 4.30 -11.70
CA ASN A 218 -6.84 4.48 -10.92
C ASN A 218 -6.30 5.91 -11.10
N PRO A 219 -5.84 6.58 -10.02
CA PRO A 219 -5.24 7.91 -10.12
C PRO A 219 -3.99 7.95 -11.00
N THR A 220 -3.94 8.84 -12.00
CA THR A 220 -2.79 9.04 -12.91
C THR A 220 -2.02 10.32 -12.62
N VAL A 221 -2.71 11.37 -12.16
CA VAL A 221 -2.10 12.63 -11.72
C VAL A 221 -2.63 12.96 -10.33
N ILE A 222 -1.73 13.22 -9.38
CA ILE A 222 -2.08 13.50 -7.99
C ILE A 222 -1.28 14.70 -7.51
N TYR A 223 -1.95 15.66 -6.87
CA TYR A 223 -1.32 16.80 -6.21
C TYR A 223 -1.16 16.54 -4.72
N GLY A 224 0.05 16.72 -4.19
CA GLY A 224 0.41 16.56 -2.79
C GLY A 224 0.61 17.89 -2.10
N TYR A 225 -0.06 18.08 -0.97
CA TYR A 225 -0.04 19.29 -0.13
C TYR A 225 0.47 18.96 1.27
N ASP A 226 1.17 19.92 1.88
CA ASP A 226 1.66 19.86 3.27
C ASP A 226 0.61 20.28 4.31
N ASP A 227 -0.59 20.65 3.87
CA ASP A 227 -1.72 21.08 4.68
C ASP A 227 -3.03 20.53 4.12
N LEU A 228 -4.08 20.59 4.94
CA LEU A 228 -5.40 20.05 4.61
C LEU A 228 -6.25 21.07 3.83
N GLU A 229 -5.87 22.34 3.91
CA GLU A 229 -6.51 23.51 3.33
C GLU A 229 -6.15 23.70 1.84
N LYS A 230 -5.18 22.92 1.33
CA LYS A 230 -4.67 22.92 -0.05
C LYS A 230 -3.92 24.20 -0.44
N GLU A 231 -3.32 24.88 0.53
CA GLU A 231 -2.61 26.14 0.32
C GLU A 231 -1.17 25.91 -0.15
N ARG A 232 -0.49 24.88 0.36
CA ARG A 232 0.92 24.60 0.07
C ARG A 232 1.07 23.36 -0.80
N LEU A 233 0.82 23.54 -2.09
CA LEU A 233 1.12 22.55 -3.11
C LEU A 233 2.63 22.28 -3.13
N ARG A 234 3.01 21.02 -2.93
CA ARG A 234 4.40 20.63 -2.74
C ARG A 234 4.89 19.64 -3.76
N GLU A 235 4.08 18.65 -4.09
CA GLU A 235 4.50 17.55 -4.95
C GLU A 235 3.43 17.26 -6.00
N VAL A 236 3.87 16.81 -7.17
CA VAL A 236 3.00 16.16 -8.15
C VAL A 236 3.47 14.73 -8.35
N TYR A 237 2.51 13.81 -8.41
CA TYR A 237 2.74 12.39 -8.67
C TYR A 237 2.13 12.03 -10.01
N TYR A 238 2.95 11.55 -10.93
CA TYR A 238 2.51 10.94 -12.19
C TYR A 238 2.58 9.43 -12.07
N LYS A 239 1.49 8.73 -12.37
CA LYS A 239 1.42 7.27 -12.35
C LYS A 239 1.09 6.72 -13.73
N VAL A 240 1.90 5.76 -14.15
CA VAL A 240 1.73 5.01 -15.39
C VAL A 240 1.41 3.57 -15.04
N TYR A 241 0.36 3.03 -15.64
CA TYR A 241 -0.14 1.68 -15.37
C TYR A 241 0.00 0.80 -16.61
N THR A 242 0.45 -0.43 -16.41
CA THR A 242 0.36 -1.52 -17.38
C THR A 242 -0.58 -2.57 -16.83
N TYR A 243 -1.45 -3.09 -17.69
CA TYR A 243 -2.46 -4.08 -17.35
C TYR A 243 -2.18 -5.41 -18.06
N TYR A 244 -2.66 -6.51 -17.48
CA TYR A 244 -2.82 -7.75 -18.23
C TYR A 244 -3.95 -7.59 -19.27
N GLU A 245 -3.75 -8.19 -20.43
CA GLU A 245 -4.75 -8.27 -21.51
C GLU A 245 -5.79 -9.36 -21.24
#